data_AF-G0QN18-F1
#
_entry.id   AF-G0QN18-F1
#
_cell.length_a   1.000
_cell.length_b   1.000
_cell.length_c   1.000
_cell.angle_alpha   90.00
_cell.angle_beta   90.00
_cell.angle_gamma   90.00
#
_symmetry.space_group_name_H-M   'P 1'
#
loop_
_entity.id
_entity.type
_entity.pdbx_description
1 polymer ?
#
loop_
_entity_poly.entity_id
_entity_poly.type
_entity_poly.pdbx_seq_one_letter_code
_entity_poly.pdbx_strand_id
1 'polypeptide(L)'
;MGYKIRNKSIFWTRGGWKNNWHPKNFNTPRPSDGEMTVAIRCRYDHHSFLRMHQTYRNMSRHCKQYFLGDKQLEEIFILGLRSFFYIPYDSQTPTDLIKHGGERRFVDQYDRDFELMSYNQHPYQLFTYQVRNEHLEWKNQQYQQIQKGENTYEQEILNHLDNLINTERSNLRDGQRLSIERMTEIVLQVFRQARAGQTRPAQDSRGPDGNINDYLEQRRPFAHPNISGVTH
;
A
#
# COMPACT_ATOMS: atom_id res chain seq x y z
N MET A 1 -14.71 -19.84 10.49
CA MET A 1 -14.99 -20.61 9.26
C MET A 1 -14.28 -19.94 8.09
N GLY A 2 -13.38 -20.64 7.40
CA GLY A 2 -12.75 -20.09 6.19
C GLY A 2 -13.57 -20.43 4.95
N TYR A 3 -13.66 -19.51 3.99
CA TYR A 3 -14.20 -19.78 2.66
C TYR A 3 -13.07 -20.07 1.65
N LYS A 4 -13.35 -20.90 0.64
CA LYS A 4 -12.48 -21.17 -0.51
C LYS A 4 -13.32 -21.31 -1.76
N ILE A 5 -12.78 -20.85 -2.90
CA ILE A 5 -13.42 -21.03 -4.21
C ILE A 5 -13.54 -22.52 -4.51
N ARG A 6 -14.77 -22.98 -4.79
CA ARG A 6 -15.07 -24.39 -5.04
C ARG A 6 -14.95 -24.79 -6.51
N ASN A 7 -15.09 -23.82 -7.42
CA ASN A 7 -14.98 -24.07 -8.86
C ASN A 7 -13.54 -24.46 -9.20
N LYS A 8 -13.32 -25.74 -9.49
CA LYS A 8 -12.01 -26.30 -9.87
C LYS A 8 -11.46 -25.65 -11.14
N SER A 9 -12.34 -25.17 -12.03
CA SER A 9 -11.99 -24.58 -13.31
C SER A 9 -11.92 -23.05 -13.29
N ILE A 10 -11.89 -22.43 -12.10
CA ILE A 10 -11.87 -20.95 -11.98
C ILE A 10 -10.71 -20.29 -12.74
N PHE A 11 -9.60 -21.00 -12.90
CA PHE A 11 -8.41 -20.52 -13.60
C PHE A 11 -8.24 -21.09 -15.01
N TRP A 12 -9.19 -21.89 -15.51
CA TRP A 12 -9.09 -22.44 -16.86
C TRP A 12 -9.39 -21.37 -17.91
N THR A 13 -8.52 -21.25 -18.92
CA THR A 13 -8.76 -20.42 -20.11
C THR A 13 -8.54 -21.26 -21.37
N ARG A 14 -9.01 -20.78 -22.52
CA ARG A 14 -8.74 -21.44 -23.82
C ARG A 14 -7.25 -21.48 -24.19
N GLY A 15 -6.40 -20.68 -23.54
CA GLY A 15 -4.95 -20.67 -23.69
C GLY A 15 -4.21 -21.48 -22.61
N GLY A 16 -4.93 -22.16 -21.70
CA GLY A 16 -4.37 -22.90 -20.58
C GLY A 16 -4.72 -22.32 -19.21
N TRP A 17 -4.21 -22.95 -18.15
CA TRP A 17 -4.46 -22.54 -16.77
C TRP A 17 -3.76 -21.23 -16.42
N LYS A 18 -4.51 -20.28 -15.84
CA LYS A 18 -4.07 -18.92 -15.48
C LYS A 18 -3.43 -18.13 -16.62
N ASN A 19 -3.66 -18.50 -17.89
CA ASN A 19 -3.06 -17.80 -19.02
C ASN A 19 -3.66 -16.40 -19.18
N ASN A 20 -2.88 -15.40 -18.77
CA ASN A 20 -3.16 -13.97 -18.94
C ASN A 20 -2.10 -13.26 -19.82
N TRP A 21 -1.12 -13.99 -20.37
CA TRP A 21 -0.03 -13.44 -21.19
C TRP A 21 -0.22 -13.64 -22.70
N HIS A 22 -0.75 -14.79 -23.10
CA HIS A 22 -1.00 -15.15 -24.50
C HIS A 22 -2.39 -15.77 -24.70
N PRO A 23 -3.47 -14.99 -24.56
CA PRO A 23 -4.82 -15.50 -24.75
C PRO A 23 -5.02 -16.02 -26.18
N LYS A 24 -5.68 -17.18 -26.30
CA LYS A 24 -6.00 -17.80 -27.59
C LYS A 24 -7.02 -16.95 -28.37
N ASN A 25 -6.64 -16.53 -29.57
CA ASN A 25 -7.48 -15.82 -30.54
C ASN A 25 -7.25 -16.38 -31.95
N PHE A 26 -8.12 -16.04 -32.90
CA PHE A 26 -8.07 -16.57 -34.27
C PHE A 26 -6.83 -16.12 -35.05
N ASN A 27 -6.53 -14.81 -35.04
CA ASN A 27 -5.35 -14.25 -35.70
C ASN A 27 -4.11 -14.40 -34.81
N THR A 28 -3.51 -15.59 -34.81
CA THR A 28 -2.27 -15.89 -34.08
C THR A 28 -1.04 -15.37 -34.85
N PRO A 29 0.04 -14.97 -34.15
CA PRO A 29 1.31 -14.67 -34.81
C PRO A 29 1.75 -15.84 -35.70
N ARG A 30 2.26 -15.53 -36.90
CA ARG A 30 2.79 -16.49 -37.86
C ARG A 30 4.18 -16.06 -38.33
N PRO A 31 5.07 -16.98 -38.72
CA PRO A 31 6.39 -16.63 -39.23
C PRO A 31 6.30 -15.86 -40.54
N SER A 32 7.36 -15.11 -40.86
CA SER A 32 7.58 -14.48 -42.16
C SER A 32 8.84 -15.08 -42.78
N ASP A 33 8.79 -15.39 -44.07
CA ASP A 33 9.91 -15.96 -44.81
C ASP A 33 10.60 -14.87 -45.63
N GLY A 34 11.94 -14.76 -45.50
CA GLY A 34 12.73 -13.72 -46.15
C GLY A 34 12.74 -13.82 -47.67
N GLU A 35 12.65 -15.03 -48.24
CA GLU A 35 12.65 -15.22 -49.70
C GLU A 35 11.32 -14.82 -50.33
N MET A 36 10.21 -15.06 -49.61
CA MET A 36 8.85 -14.85 -50.11
C MET A 36 8.23 -13.51 -49.71
N THR A 37 8.82 -12.80 -48.73
CA THR A 37 8.27 -11.54 -48.22
C THR A 37 8.83 -10.35 -48.98
N VAL A 38 8.03 -9.79 -49.89
CA VAL A 38 8.41 -8.60 -50.68
C VAL A 38 8.59 -7.35 -49.80
N ALA A 39 7.72 -7.16 -48.81
CA ALA A 39 7.80 -6.03 -47.89
C ALA A 39 7.08 -6.35 -46.57
N ILE A 40 7.53 -5.72 -45.48
CA ILE A 40 6.89 -5.84 -44.16
C ILE A 40 6.74 -4.48 -43.49
N ARG A 41 5.62 -4.28 -42.79
CA ARG A 41 5.37 -3.13 -41.92
C ARG A 41 5.32 -3.63 -40.49
N CYS A 42 6.34 -3.30 -39.71
CA CYS A 42 6.48 -3.73 -38.32
C CYS A 42 6.85 -2.52 -37.44
N ARG A 43 6.25 -2.42 -36.24
CA ARG A 43 6.57 -1.37 -35.25
C ARG A 43 7.51 -1.85 -34.14
N TYR A 44 7.87 -3.14 -34.14
CA TYR A 44 8.72 -3.72 -33.11
C TYR A 44 10.18 -3.46 -33.43
N ASP A 45 10.95 -3.19 -32.38
CA ASP A 45 12.35 -2.83 -32.40
C ASP A 45 13.02 -3.36 -31.12
N HIS A 46 14.35 -3.23 -31.03
CA HIS A 46 15.14 -3.68 -29.89
C HIS A 46 15.52 -2.53 -28.93
N HIS A 47 14.79 -1.41 -28.93
CA HIS A 47 15.12 -0.23 -28.14
C HIS A 47 14.52 -0.22 -26.73
N SER A 48 13.60 -1.15 -26.42
CA SER A 48 12.93 -1.24 -25.11
C SER A 48 13.92 -1.28 -23.93
N PHE A 49 15.03 -2.00 -24.06
CA PHE A 49 16.03 -2.13 -22.99
C PHE A 49 16.60 -0.77 -22.54
N LEU A 50 17.13 0.02 -23.48
CA LEU A 50 17.71 1.33 -23.17
C LEU A 50 16.64 2.34 -22.71
N ARG A 51 15.44 2.27 -23.32
CA ARG A 51 14.31 3.11 -22.91
C ARG A 51 13.89 2.85 -21.47
N MET A 52 13.86 1.59 -21.03
CA MET A 52 13.53 1.23 -19.65
C MET A 52 14.51 1.88 -18.65
N HIS A 53 15.82 1.79 -18.92
CA HIS A 53 16.84 2.41 -18.08
C HIS A 53 16.71 3.94 -18.03
N GLN A 54 16.49 4.59 -19.17
CA GLN A 54 16.34 6.03 -19.22
C GLN A 54 15.04 6.49 -18.53
N THR A 55 13.96 5.71 -18.65
CA THR A 55 12.67 6.02 -18.02
C THR A 55 12.76 5.93 -16.50
N TYR A 56 13.40 4.89 -15.96
CA TYR A 56 13.67 4.79 -14.52
C TYR A 56 14.44 6.01 -14.01
N ARG A 57 15.49 6.41 -14.73
CA ARG A 57 16.30 7.59 -14.41
C ARG A 57 15.43 8.87 -14.43
N ASN A 58 14.61 9.03 -15.45
CA ASN A 58 13.74 10.20 -15.62
C ASN A 58 12.72 10.30 -14.49
N MET A 59 11.94 9.24 -14.25
CA MET A 59 10.98 9.19 -13.14
C MET A 59 11.65 9.48 -11.80
N SER A 60 12.84 8.89 -11.55
CA SER A 60 13.57 9.11 -10.31
C SER A 60 13.99 10.57 -10.13
N ARG A 61 14.57 11.20 -11.15
CA ARG A 61 15.07 12.57 -11.04
C ARG A 61 13.95 13.60 -10.96
N HIS A 62 12.91 13.46 -11.80
CA HIS A 62 11.81 14.42 -11.84
C HIS A 62 10.99 14.41 -10.55
N CYS A 63 10.73 13.24 -9.95
CA CYS A 63 10.02 13.20 -8.67
C CYS A 63 10.84 13.84 -7.53
N LYS A 64 12.16 13.61 -7.50
CA LYS A 64 13.05 14.16 -6.45
C LYS A 64 13.15 15.68 -6.45
N GLN A 65 12.87 16.35 -7.57
CA GLN A 65 12.79 17.81 -7.63
C GLN A 65 11.85 18.38 -6.55
N TYR A 66 10.77 17.66 -6.23
CA TYR A 66 9.74 18.11 -5.30
C TYR A 66 9.89 17.51 -3.89
N PHE A 67 10.96 16.77 -3.60
CA PHE A 67 11.21 16.22 -2.26
C PHE A 67 11.98 17.16 -1.35
N LEU A 68 12.36 18.36 -1.84
CA LEU A 68 13.00 19.41 -1.04
C LEU A 68 14.30 18.96 -0.34
N GLY A 69 14.98 17.96 -0.90
CA GLY A 69 16.21 17.38 -0.32
C GLY A 69 15.99 16.44 0.87
N ASP A 70 14.76 16.02 1.15
CA ASP A 70 14.45 15.05 2.18
C ASP A 70 15.03 13.66 1.84
N LYS A 71 16.15 13.31 2.46
CA LYS A 71 16.87 12.05 2.18
C LYS A 71 16.09 10.81 2.54
N GLN A 72 15.37 10.82 3.64
CA GLN A 72 14.56 9.68 4.03
C GLN A 72 13.46 9.43 2.99
N LEU A 73 12.82 10.50 2.51
CA LEU A 73 11.79 10.38 1.49
C LEU A 73 12.37 9.90 0.14
N GLU A 74 13.52 10.43 -0.27
CA GLU A 74 14.21 9.99 -1.49
C GLU A 74 14.51 8.48 -1.48
N GLU A 75 14.99 7.96 -0.34
CA GLU A 75 15.34 6.55 -0.17
C GLU A 75 14.08 5.65 -0.19
N ILE A 76 13.04 6.04 0.55
CA ILE A 76 11.75 5.32 0.54
C ILE A 76 11.14 5.31 -0.86
N PHE A 77 11.19 6.45 -1.57
CA PHE A 77 10.69 6.54 -2.93
C PHE A 77 11.47 5.64 -3.90
N ILE A 78 12.80 5.50 -3.75
CA ILE A 78 13.58 4.56 -4.57
C ILE A 78 13.10 3.12 -4.36
N LEU A 79 12.82 2.71 -3.11
CA LEU A 79 12.28 1.37 -2.84
C LEU A 79 10.93 1.16 -3.56
N GLY A 80 10.05 2.16 -3.49
CA GLY A 80 8.78 2.16 -4.22
C GLY A 80 8.95 2.10 -5.74
N LEU A 81 9.80 2.95 -6.32
CA LEU A 81 10.06 2.99 -7.75
C LEU A 81 10.67 1.68 -8.24
N ARG A 82 11.59 1.08 -7.48
CA ARG A 82 12.12 -0.26 -7.78
C ARG A 82 11.00 -1.29 -7.82
N SER A 83 10.15 -1.34 -6.79
CA SER A 83 9.04 -2.31 -6.73
C SER A 83 8.14 -2.23 -7.98
N PHE A 84 7.94 -1.02 -8.52
CA PHE A 84 7.18 -0.80 -9.75
C PHE A 84 7.89 -1.37 -10.99
N PHE A 85 9.20 -1.17 -11.12
CA PHE A 85 9.98 -1.68 -12.25
C PHE A 85 10.28 -3.18 -12.18
N TYR A 86 10.21 -3.81 -10.99
CA TYR A 86 10.40 -5.26 -10.81
C TYR A 86 9.15 -6.08 -11.15
N ILE A 87 7.98 -5.45 -11.39
CA ILE A 87 6.74 -6.15 -11.73
C ILE A 87 6.94 -7.20 -12.85
N PRO A 88 7.60 -6.91 -13.99
CA PRO A 88 7.75 -7.88 -15.06
C PRO A 88 8.65 -9.06 -14.70
N TYR A 89 9.52 -8.92 -13.70
CA TYR A 89 10.51 -9.93 -13.31
C TYR A 89 9.96 -10.93 -12.31
N ASP A 90 9.09 -10.48 -11.39
CA ASP A 90 8.63 -11.30 -10.26
C ASP A 90 7.17 -11.77 -10.39
N SER A 91 6.44 -11.31 -11.40
CA SER A 91 5.03 -11.68 -11.56
C SER A 91 4.84 -13.16 -11.91
N GLN A 92 3.71 -13.74 -11.50
CA GLN A 92 3.29 -15.09 -11.95
C GLN A 92 3.04 -15.16 -13.46
N THR A 93 2.91 -14.01 -14.12
CA THR A 93 2.73 -13.93 -15.57
C THR A 93 4.10 -14.09 -16.22
N PRO A 94 4.32 -15.10 -17.09
CA PRO A 94 5.55 -15.22 -17.86
C PRO A 94 5.60 -14.08 -18.87
N THR A 95 6.25 -13.00 -18.49
CA THR A 95 6.23 -11.73 -19.22
C THR A 95 7.00 -11.78 -20.54
N ASP A 96 7.95 -12.70 -20.64
CA ASP A 96 8.68 -13.09 -21.85
C ASP A 96 7.77 -13.72 -22.92
N LEU A 97 6.69 -14.40 -22.50
CA LEU A 97 5.72 -15.03 -23.40
C LEU A 97 4.54 -14.12 -23.75
N ILE A 98 4.54 -12.86 -23.28
CA ILE A 98 3.47 -11.92 -23.55
C ILE A 98 3.31 -11.73 -25.06
N LYS A 99 2.05 -11.77 -25.49
CA LYS A 99 1.70 -11.56 -26.89
C LYS A 99 2.24 -10.22 -27.39
N HIS A 100 3.01 -10.30 -28.49
CA HIS A 100 3.60 -9.17 -29.19
C HIS A 100 4.68 -8.38 -28.42
N GLY A 101 5.45 -9.04 -27.55
CA GLY A 101 6.61 -8.47 -26.87
C GLY A 101 6.24 -7.75 -25.58
N GLY A 102 6.52 -8.40 -24.44
CA GLY A 102 6.25 -7.86 -23.11
C GLY A 102 7.07 -6.60 -22.81
N GLU A 103 8.34 -6.61 -23.20
CA GLU A 103 9.31 -5.53 -22.94
C GLU A 103 8.81 -4.21 -23.52
N ARG A 104 8.37 -4.23 -24.79
CA ARG A 104 7.82 -3.04 -25.44
C ARG A 104 6.55 -2.54 -24.75
N ARG A 105 5.68 -3.46 -24.32
CA ARG A 105 4.43 -3.13 -23.63
C ARG A 105 4.69 -2.40 -22.32
N PHE A 106 5.61 -2.90 -21.49
CA PHE A 106 5.93 -2.28 -20.21
C PHE A 106 6.61 -0.93 -20.39
N VAL A 107 7.56 -0.81 -21.32
CA VAL A 107 8.23 0.47 -21.59
C VAL A 107 7.24 1.53 -22.09
N ASP A 108 6.38 1.18 -23.05
CA ASP A 108 5.34 2.10 -23.53
C ASP A 108 4.31 2.46 -22.42
N GLN A 109 4.19 1.65 -21.36
CA GLN A 109 3.36 1.96 -20.19
C GLN A 109 4.09 2.93 -19.26
N TYR A 110 5.35 2.66 -18.92
CA TYR A 110 6.15 3.53 -18.04
C TYR A 110 6.38 4.93 -18.64
N ASP A 111 6.48 5.05 -19.96
CA ASP A 111 6.57 6.35 -20.62
C ASP A 111 5.33 7.23 -20.34
N ARG A 112 4.12 6.63 -20.23
CA ARG A 112 2.90 7.37 -19.88
C ARG A 112 2.88 7.76 -18.41
N ASP A 113 3.37 6.89 -17.52
CA ASP A 113 3.49 7.23 -16.10
C ASP A 113 4.49 8.38 -15.92
N PHE A 114 5.61 8.34 -16.66
CA PHE A 114 6.59 9.42 -16.64
C PHE A 114 6.03 10.73 -17.19
N GLU A 115 5.21 10.70 -18.25
CA GLU A 115 4.53 11.89 -18.76
C GLU A 115 3.80 12.63 -17.62
N LEU A 116 2.94 11.93 -16.87
CA LEU A 116 2.24 12.50 -15.72
C LEU A 116 3.19 12.96 -14.61
N MET A 117 4.27 12.22 -14.35
CA MET A 117 5.27 12.60 -13.34
C MET A 117 6.03 13.87 -13.73
N SER A 118 6.28 14.08 -15.02
CA SER A 118 6.95 15.27 -15.52
C SER A 118 6.12 16.55 -15.31
N TYR A 119 4.79 16.42 -15.35
CA TYR A 119 3.84 17.49 -15.04
C TYR A 119 3.50 17.62 -13.55
N ASN A 120 4.10 16.80 -12.68
CA ASN A 120 3.80 16.76 -11.25
C ASN A 120 2.30 16.49 -10.94
N GLN A 121 1.68 15.62 -11.75
CA GLN A 121 0.26 15.28 -11.66
C GLN A 121 0.02 13.79 -11.41
N HIS A 122 1.09 13.00 -11.27
CA HIS A 122 0.95 11.58 -11.05
C HIS A 122 0.33 11.32 -9.66
N PRO A 123 -0.68 10.45 -9.52
CA PRO A 123 -1.35 10.23 -8.23
C PRO A 123 -0.40 9.77 -7.12
N TYR A 124 0.61 8.95 -7.46
CA TYR A 124 1.65 8.58 -6.48
C TYR A 124 2.49 9.76 -5.99
N GLN A 125 2.71 10.81 -6.79
CA GLN A 125 3.39 12.03 -6.32
C GLN A 125 2.51 12.75 -5.30
N LEU A 126 1.25 13.02 -5.66
CA LEU A 126 0.29 13.73 -4.80
C LEU A 126 0.06 12.99 -3.47
N PHE A 127 -0.10 11.66 -3.54
CA PHE A 127 -0.20 10.80 -2.37
C PHE A 127 1.07 10.87 -1.50
N THR A 128 2.25 10.86 -2.12
CA THR A 128 3.53 10.95 -1.39
C THR A 128 3.64 12.26 -0.62
N TYR A 129 3.25 13.39 -1.23
CA TYR A 129 3.29 14.70 -0.57
C TYR A 129 2.36 14.74 0.64
N GLN A 130 1.13 14.24 0.49
CA GLN A 130 0.16 14.18 1.57
C GLN A 130 0.70 13.36 2.75
N VAL A 131 1.11 12.11 2.49
CA VAL A 131 1.63 11.21 3.54
C VAL A 131 2.86 11.79 4.23
N ARG A 132 3.76 12.45 3.48
CA ARG A 132 4.94 13.06 4.10
C ARG A 132 4.58 14.26 4.96
N ASN A 133 3.66 15.11 4.53
CA ASN A 133 3.20 16.25 5.32
C ASN A 133 2.54 15.80 6.63
N GLU A 134 1.65 14.81 6.58
CA GLU A 134 1.02 14.22 7.77
C GLU A 134 2.06 13.63 8.74
N HIS A 135 3.09 12.94 8.22
CA HIS A 135 4.18 12.40 9.03
C HIS A 135 5.03 13.51 9.68
N LEU A 136 5.40 14.55 8.92
CA LEU A 136 6.22 15.65 9.43
C LEU A 136 5.47 16.47 10.48
N GLU A 137 4.17 16.66 10.31
CA GLU A 137 3.32 17.33 11.29
C GLU A 137 3.35 16.60 12.64
N TRP A 138 3.12 15.28 12.65
CA TRP A 138 3.21 14.46 13.86
C TRP A 138 4.62 14.51 14.48
N LYS A 139 5.68 14.46 13.66
CA LYS A 139 7.07 14.58 14.17
C LYS A 139 7.38 15.93 14.78
N ASN A 140 6.86 17.01 14.20
CA ASN A 140 7.04 18.35 14.74
C ASN A 140 6.31 18.51 16.08
N GLN A 141 5.10 17.92 16.22
CA GLN A 141 4.38 17.90 17.50
C GLN A 141 5.18 17.16 18.58
N GLN A 142 5.72 15.98 18.27
CA GLN A 142 6.59 15.24 19.19
C GLN A 142 7.83 16.05 19.59
N TYR A 143 8.49 16.67 18.62
CA TYR A 143 9.66 17.51 18.88
C TYR A 143 9.33 18.67 19.83
N GLN A 144 8.21 19.37 19.62
CA GLN A 144 7.79 20.46 20.49
C GLN A 144 7.49 20.02 21.92
N GLN A 145 6.86 18.86 22.12
CA GLN A 145 6.62 18.29 23.45
C GLN A 145 7.94 17.98 24.16
N ILE A 146 8.87 17.32 23.46
CA ILE A 146 10.19 16.97 24.01
C ILE A 146 10.97 18.24 24.38
N GLN A 147 10.94 19.29 23.56
CA GLN A 147 11.62 20.55 23.87
C GLN A 147 11.05 21.27 25.09
N LYS A 148 9.77 21.04 25.41
CA LYS A 148 9.15 21.54 26.64
C LYS A 148 9.44 20.66 27.87
N GLY A 149 10.12 19.54 27.70
CA GLY A 149 10.37 18.55 28.75
C GLY A 149 9.15 17.68 29.08
N GLU A 150 8.13 17.68 28.23
CA GLU A 150 6.97 16.80 28.35
C GLU A 150 7.28 15.43 27.74
N ASN A 151 6.71 14.36 28.33
CA ASN A 151 6.78 13.04 27.72
C ASN A 151 5.84 12.98 26.52
N THR A 152 6.31 12.40 25.42
CA THR A 152 5.44 12.10 24.28
C THR A 152 4.51 10.94 24.62
N TYR A 153 3.33 10.91 23.98
CA TYR A 153 2.38 9.81 24.14
C TYR A 153 3.01 8.43 23.89
N GLU A 154 3.91 8.34 22.91
CA GLU A 154 4.64 7.10 22.60
C GLU A 154 5.59 6.70 23.74
N GLN A 155 6.27 7.65 24.37
CA GLN A 155 7.12 7.38 25.53
C GLN A 155 6.32 6.93 26.75
N GLU A 156 5.16 7.55 27.00
CA GLU A 156 4.26 7.13 28.08
C GLU A 156 3.79 5.69 27.89
N ILE A 157 3.40 5.32 26.67
CA ILE A 157 3.03 3.94 26.35
C ILE A 157 4.22 2.99 26.51
N LEU A 158 5.41 3.35 26.01
CA LEU A 158 6.60 2.50 26.12
C LEU A 158 6.95 2.24 27.60
N ASN A 159 6.97 3.29 28.43
CA ASN A 159 7.22 3.17 29.87
C ASN A 159 6.17 2.28 30.55
N HIS A 160 4.90 2.42 30.16
CA HIS A 160 3.84 1.57 30.69
C HIS A 160 4.03 0.09 30.29
N LEU A 161 4.40 -0.17 29.04
CA LEU A 161 4.67 -1.51 28.54
C LEU A 161 5.88 -2.16 29.23
N ASP A 162 6.97 -1.41 29.43
CA ASP A 162 8.15 -1.90 30.13
C ASP A 162 7.81 -2.31 31.57
N ASN A 163 6.99 -1.53 32.27
CA ASN A 163 6.52 -1.87 33.61
C ASN A 163 5.72 -3.19 33.60
N LEU A 164 4.75 -3.33 32.69
CA LEU A 164 3.94 -4.55 32.59
C LEU A 164 4.78 -5.79 32.26
N ILE A 165 5.72 -5.66 31.31
CA ILE A 165 6.61 -6.76 30.92
C ILE A 165 7.52 -7.15 32.09
N ASN A 166 8.03 -6.18 32.85
CA ASN A 166 8.88 -6.45 34.01
C ASN A 166 8.10 -7.13 35.14
N THR A 167 6.85 -6.72 35.39
CA THR A 167 5.97 -7.40 36.36
C THR A 167 5.67 -8.84 35.95
N GLU A 168 5.35 -9.08 34.68
CA GLU A 168 5.12 -10.43 34.15
C GLU A 168 6.38 -11.29 34.23
N ARG A 169 7.56 -10.70 33.98
CA ARG A 169 8.86 -11.38 34.18
C ARG A 169 9.14 -11.73 35.63
N SER A 170 8.79 -10.86 36.59
CA SER A 170 8.99 -11.18 38.01
C SER A 170 8.07 -12.28 38.53
N ASN A 171 6.93 -12.50 37.86
CA ASN A 171 5.99 -13.57 38.22
C ASN A 171 6.35 -14.94 37.63
N LEU A 172 7.30 -14.98 36.69
CA LEU A 172 7.78 -16.22 36.09
C LEU A 172 8.74 -16.94 37.05
N ARG A 173 8.70 -18.28 37.06
CA ARG A 173 9.62 -19.08 37.86
C ARG A 173 11.03 -19.00 37.27
N ASP A 174 12.03 -19.23 38.11
CA ASP A 174 13.43 -19.23 37.67
C ASP A 174 13.65 -20.24 36.53
N GLY A 175 14.42 -19.84 35.52
CA GLY A 175 14.64 -20.58 34.28
C GLY A 175 13.55 -20.45 33.20
N GLN A 176 12.43 -19.76 33.45
CA GLN A 176 11.40 -19.53 32.44
C GLN A 176 11.65 -18.23 31.64
N ARG A 177 11.27 -18.24 30.36
CA ARG A 177 11.39 -17.07 29.47
C ARG A 177 10.03 -16.66 28.93
N LEU A 178 9.82 -15.35 28.84
CA LEU A 178 8.63 -14.78 28.23
C LEU A 178 8.70 -14.97 26.70
N SER A 179 7.66 -15.56 26.11
CA SER A 179 7.59 -15.73 24.66
C SER A 179 7.19 -14.44 23.95
N ILE A 180 7.46 -14.34 22.65
CA ILE A 180 7.09 -13.18 21.85
C ILE A 180 5.56 -13.05 21.73
N GLU A 181 4.83 -14.16 21.74
CA GLU A 181 3.37 -14.19 21.72
C GLU A 181 2.83 -13.52 22.99
N ARG A 182 3.36 -13.89 24.17
CA ARG A 182 2.93 -13.29 25.43
C ARG A 182 3.26 -11.80 25.50
N MET A 183 4.44 -11.40 25.01
CA MET A 183 4.78 -9.97 24.88
C MET A 183 3.82 -9.24 23.94
N THR A 184 3.47 -9.85 22.82
CA THR A 184 2.53 -9.28 21.85
C THR A 184 1.13 -9.13 22.43
N GLU A 185 0.65 -10.10 23.22
CA GLU A 185 -0.64 -10.02 23.91
C GLU A 185 -0.71 -8.81 24.83
N ILE A 186 0.33 -8.58 25.64
CA ILE A 186 0.43 -7.42 26.55
C ILE A 186 0.36 -6.12 25.74
N VAL A 187 1.16 -6.01 24.68
CA VAL A 187 1.17 -4.83 23.80
C VAL A 187 -0.20 -4.59 23.17
N LEU A 188 -0.85 -5.63 22.64
CA LEU A 188 -2.16 -5.51 22.01
C LEU A 188 -3.25 -5.15 23.03
N GLN A 189 -3.17 -5.62 24.28
CA GLN A 189 -4.11 -5.24 25.33
C GLN A 189 -4.03 -3.74 25.63
N VAL A 190 -2.82 -3.20 25.81
CA VAL A 190 -2.61 -1.76 26.02
C VAL A 190 -3.11 -0.96 24.83
N PHE A 191 -2.79 -1.38 23.59
CA PHE A 191 -3.27 -0.68 22.39
C PHE A 191 -4.79 -0.71 22.22
N ARG A 192 -5.48 -1.79 22.61
CA ARG A 192 -6.95 -1.85 22.57
C ARG A 192 -7.57 -0.88 23.57
N GLN A 193 -7.04 -0.82 24.80
CA GLN A 193 -7.53 0.10 25.84
C GLN A 193 -7.30 1.56 25.44
N ALA A 194 -6.08 1.88 25.01
CA ALA A 194 -5.72 3.20 24.49
C ALA A 194 -6.63 3.63 23.32
N ARG A 195 -6.86 2.73 22.37
CA ARG A 195 -7.72 2.97 21.22
C ARG A 195 -9.17 3.21 21.60
N ALA A 196 -9.71 2.45 22.56
CA ALA A 196 -11.09 2.60 23.03
C ALA A 196 -11.30 3.88 23.86
N GLY A 197 -10.25 4.39 24.51
CA GLY A 197 -10.29 5.65 25.26
C GLY A 197 -10.28 6.91 24.39
N GLN A 198 -9.89 6.81 23.11
CA GLN A 198 -9.90 7.94 22.18
C GLN A 198 -11.29 8.15 21.58
N THR A 199 -11.74 9.41 21.50
CA THR A 199 -12.99 9.79 20.81
C THR A 199 -12.80 9.75 19.29
N ARG A 200 -12.91 8.55 18.72
CA ARG A 200 -12.74 8.30 17.29
C ARG A 200 -14.09 8.09 16.61
N PRO A 201 -14.22 8.40 15.31
CA PRO A 201 -15.39 7.97 14.56
C PRO A 201 -15.51 6.45 14.58
N ALA A 202 -16.74 5.96 14.67
CA ALA A 202 -17.04 4.52 14.64
C ALA A 202 -16.41 3.88 13.40
N GLN A 203 -15.60 2.84 13.62
CA GLN A 203 -14.94 2.08 12.53
C GLN A 203 -15.68 0.77 12.25
N ASP A 204 -16.16 0.11 13.31
CA ASP A 204 -16.92 -1.13 13.19
C ASP A 204 -18.38 -0.84 12.89
N SER A 205 -18.95 -1.65 11.99
CA SER A 205 -20.36 -1.51 11.59
C SER A 205 -21.33 -1.77 12.72
N ARG A 206 -20.97 -2.60 13.71
CA ARG A 206 -21.86 -3.01 14.80
C ARG A 206 -21.25 -2.76 16.17
N GLY A 207 -22.09 -2.30 17.09
CA GLY A 207 -21.79 -2.18 18.51
C GLY A 207 -21.85 -3.52 19.26
N PRO A 208 -21.63 -3.51 20.59
CA PRO A 208 -21.70 -4.71 21.43
C PRO A 208 -23.10 -5.32 21.50
N ASP A 209 -24.13 -4.53 21.22
CA ASP A 209 -25.55 -4.91 21.16
C ASP A 209 -25.95 -5.54 19.81
N GLY A 210 -25.05 -5.54 18.82
CA GLY A 210 -25.31 -6.03 17.48
C GLY A 210 -26.04 -5.03 16.56
N ASN A 211 -26.39 -3.85 17.09
CA ASN A 211 -26.97 -2.77 16.31
C ASN A 211 -25.91 -2.02 15.52
N ILE A 212 -26.33 -1.28 14.49
CA ILE A 212 -25.42 -0.51 13.65
C ILE A 212 -24.88 0.70 14.42
N ASN A 213 -23.57 0.94 14.37
CA ASN A 213 -22.94 2.06 15.07
C ASN A 213 -22.89 3.32 14.19
N ASP A 214 -24.07 3.84 13.83
CA ASP A 214 -24.23 5.02 13.00
C ASP A 214 -25.24 5.98 13.65
N TYR A 215 -25.15 7.27 13.34
CA TYR A 215 -26.06 8.30 13.88
C TYR A 215 -27.54 8.04 13.49
N LEU A 216 -27.76 7.25 12.44
CA LEU A 216 -29.07 6.82 11.97
C LEU A 216 -29.70 5.71 12.82
N GLU A 217 -28.94 4.98 13.62
CA GLU A 217 -29.45 3.86 14.42
C GLU A 217 -30.09 4.37 15.72
N GLN A 218 -31.14 5.18 15.56
CA GLN A 218 -32.04 5.61 16.63
C GLN A 218 -33.41 4.97 16.42
N ARG A 219 -33.80 4.09 17.34
CA ARG A 219 -35.10 3.40 17.32
C ARG A 219 -35.97 3.90 18.47
N ARG A 220 -37.21 3.41 18.51
CA ARG A 220 -38.11 3.64 19.65
C ARG A 220 -37.48 3.11 20.95
N PRO A 221 -37.76 3.74 22.11
CA PRO A 221 -38.71 4.84 22.32
C PRO A 221 -38.18 6.21 21.87
N PHE A 222 -39.06 7.05 21.35
CA PHE A 222 -38.72 8.43 20.99
C PHE A 222 -38.55 9.26 22.26
N ALA A 223 -37.31 9.54 22.65
CA ALA A 223 -36.97 10.24 23.90
C ALA A 223 -36.35 11.63 23.70
N HIS A 224 -36.08 12.05 22.45
CA HIS A 224 -35.46 13.34 22.17
C HIS A 224 -36.50 14.47 22.07
N PRO A 225 -36.30 15.62 22.73
CA PRO A 225 -37.15 16.80 22.58
C PRO A 225 -36.91 17.52 21.24
N ASN A 226 -37.69 18.57 20.97
CA ASN A 226 -37.43 19.47 19.84
C ASN A 226 -36.06 20.15 20.00
N ILE A 227 -35.34 20.33 18.88
CA ILE A 227 -34.03 20.97 18.85
C ILE A 227 -34.16 22.43 19.31
N SER A 228 -33.43 22.81 20.36
CA SER A 228 -33.39 24.19 20.86
C SER A 228 -32.65 25.13 19.90
N GLY A 229 -33.12 26.38 19.78
CA GLY A 229 -32.44 27.43 19.02
C GLY A 229 -31.13 27.89 19.68
N VAL A 230 -30.37 28.72 18.96
CA VAL A 230 -29.10 29.28 19.42
C VAL A 230 -29.35 30.37 20.49
N THR A 231 -28.52 30.43 21.52
CA THR A 231 -28.57 31.50 22.53
C THR A 231 -27.99 32.80 21.97
N HIS A 232 -28.68 33.93 22.19
CA HIS A 232 -28.23 35.28 21.80
C HIS A 232 -27.15 35.83 22.73
#